data_AF-A0A7K1ZL83-F1
#
_entry.id   AF-A0A7K1ZL83-F1
#
_cell.length_a   1.000
_cell.length_b   1.000
_cell.length_c   1.000
_cell.angle_alpha   90.00
_cell.angle_beta   90.00
_cell.angle_gamma   90.00
#
_symmetry.space_group_name_H-M   'P 1'
#
loop_
_entity.id
_entity.type
_entity.pdbx_description
1 polymer ?
#
loop_
_entity_poly.entity_id
_entity_poly.type
_entity_poly.pdbx_seq_one_letter_code
_entity_poly.pdbx_strand_id
1 'polypeptide(L)'
;AERYVVEVLFPESGAVAITNTIQAIDHFRGEFYTHVDTLALAMVGETPASPDYSSSFSELKTNPAVSADLASFRDHFDRPPDKFLTLSLRVRNLPIPIMLSMEIDTLYVPPIEWNDAMPMMNWLSTGAQVEWVLREPDTGLENMDIHWDFQVGDVVKVRIFNDPRTFHPMQHPIHFHGQRFLVLETDGLRNQHLVWKDTATIPVGSTVDFLVDMSNPGDWMAHCHIAEHLSSGMMLGFSVKPPPIYR
;
A
#
# COMPACT_ATOMS: atom_id res chain seq x y z
N ALA A 1 -4.78 -5.42 -5.15
CA ALA A 1 -5.65 -4.67 -6.09
C ALA A 1 -6.77 -4.03 -5.29
N GLU A 2 -6.82 -2.70 -5.24
CA GLU A 2 -7.94 -1.98 -4.61
C GLU A 2 -9.13 -1.96 -5.58
N ARG A 3 -10.33 -2.18 -5.07
CA ARG A 3 -11.56 -2.11 -5.88
C ARG A 3 -12.30 -0.86 -5.47
N TYR A 4 -12.52 0.02 -6.44
CA TYR A 4 -13.34 1.20 -6.29
C TYR A 4 -14.66 0.99 -7.01
N VAL A 5 -15.76 1.38 -6.37
CA VAL A 5 -17.05 1.54 -7.04
C VAL A 5 -17.18 3.03 -7.33
N VAL A 6 -17.29 3.37 -8.61
CA VAL A 6 -17.50 4.75 -9.06
C VAL A 6 -18.90 4.87 -9.64
N GLU A 7 -19.59 5.93 -9.25
CA GLU A 7 -20.86 6.32 -9.89
C GLU A 7 -20.53 7.29 -11.03
N VAL A 8 -21.15 7.09 -12.19
CA VAL A 8 -20.92 7.92 -13.38
C VAL A 8 -22.26 8.47 -13.86
N LEU A 9 -22.33 9.78 -14.09
CA LEU A 9 -23.48 10.46 -14.67
C LEU A 9 -23.19 10.77 -16.14
N PHE A 10 -24.06 10.29 -17.02
CA PHE A 10 -24.04 10.65 -18.44
C PHE A 10 -25.17 11.65 -18.71
N PRO A 11 -24.85 12.93 -19.00
CA PRO A 11 -25.87 13.96 -19.19
C PRO A 11 -26.62 13.82 -20.52
N GLU A 12 -26.03 13.13 -21.49
CA GLU A 12 -26.56 12.94 -22.84
C GLU A 12 -26.45 11.46 -23.25
N SER A 13 -27.35 11.02 -24.12
CA SER A 13 -27.28 9.70 -24.75
C SER A 13 -26.19 9.66 -25.83
N GLY A 14 -25.71 8.45 -26.16
CA GLY A 14 -24.72 8.24 -27.21
C GLY A 14 -23.50 7.47 -26.74
N ALA A 15 -22.47 7.46 -27.59
CA ALA A 15 -21.22 6.76 -27.34
C ALA A 15 -20.27 7.66 -26.54
N VAL A 16 -19.87 7.22 -25.35
CA VAL A 16 -18.95 7.95 -24.46
C VAL A 16 -17.68 7.13 -24.26
N ALA A 17 -16.52 7.72 -24.55
CA ALA A 17 -15.24 7.08 -24.30
C ALA A 17 -14.89 7.16 -22.81
N ILE A 18 -14.59 6.01 -22.21
CA ILE A 18 -13.98 5.93 -20.88
C ILE A 18 -12.48 5.91 -21.10
N THR A 19 -11.81 6.99 -20.69
CA THR A 19 -10.37 7.18 -20.92
C THR A 19 -9.59 7.21 -19.61
N ASN A 20 -8.40 6.60 -19.62
CA ASN A 20 -7.38 6.86 -18.62
C ASN A 20 -6.53 8.04 -19.09
N THR A 21 -6.69 9.19 -18.44
CA THR A 21 -5.89 10.39 -18.74
C THR A 21 -4.90 10.60 -17.61
N ILE A 22 -3.62 10.49 -17.93
CA ILE A 22 -2.54 10.72 -16.98
C ILE A 22 -1.67 11.88 -17.47
N GLN A 23 -1.04 12.58 -16.52
CA GLN A 23 0.11 13.42 -16.83
C GLN A 23 1.34 12.51 -16.81
N ALA A 24 1.71 12.03 -17.99
CA ALA A 24 2.94 11.29 -18.18
C ALA A 24 4.12 12.26 -18.19
N ILE A 25 5.32 11.72 -18.06
CA ILE A 25 6.56 12.48 -18.11
C ILE A 25 7.51 11.75 -19.05
N ASP A 26 8.02 12.48 -20.03
CA ASP A 26 9.16 12.08 -20.85
C ASP A 26 10.40 12.38 -20.00
N HIS A 27 10.87 11.37 -19.27
CA HIS A 27 11.98 11.49 -18.35
C HIS A 27 13.31 11.78 -19.04
N PHE A 28 13.45 11.46 -20.33
CA PHE A 28 14.65 11.81 -21.11
C PHE A 28 14.72 13.32 -21.39
N ARG A 29 13.56 13.94 -21.61
CA ARG A 29 13.44 15.39 -21.85
C ARG A 29 13.11 16.21 -20.59
N GLY A 30 12.70 15.55 -19.51
CA GLY A 30 12.19 16.22 -18.31
C GLY A 30 10.87 16.95 -18.58
N GLU A 31 10.08 16.50 -19.55
CA GLU A 31 8.86 17.17 -19.99
C GLU A 31 7.62 16.38 -19.59
N PHE A 32 6.63 17.06 -18.99
CA PHE A 32 5.33 16.46 -18.75
C PHE A 32 4.48 16.53 -20.02
N TYR A 33 3.84 15.42 -20.38
CA TYR A 33 2.89 15.36 -21.49
C TYR A 33 1.61 14.65 -21.06
N THR A 34 0.49 15.02 -21.68
CA THR A 34 -0.78 14.32 -21.45
C THR A 34 -0.79 13.04 -22.25
N HIS A 35 -1.00 11.91 -21.57
CA HIS A 35 -1.21 10.62 -22.21
C HIS A 35 -2.66 10.17 -21.96
N VAL A 36 -3.35 9.77 -23.03
CA VAL A 36 -4.76 9.37 -22.99
C VAL A 36 -4.90 7.99 -23.62
N ASP A 37 -5.26 7.00 -22.81
CA ASP A 37 -5.63 5.67 -23.29
C ASP A 37 -7.14 5.49 -23.22
N THR A 38 -7.75 5.01 -24.29
CA THR A 38 -9.18 4.63 -24.27
C THR A 38 -9.31 3.23 -23.69
N LEU A 39 -9.94 3.12 -22.53
CA LEU A 39 -10.15 1.84 -21.85
C LEU A 39 -11.39 1.11 -22.38
N ALA A 40 -12.45 1.86 -22.66
CA ALA A 40 -13.72 1.31 -23.13
C ALA A 40 -14.58 2.38 -23.81
N LEU A 41 -15.62 1.94 -24.52
CA LEU A 41 -16.70 2.78 -25.02
C LEU A 41 -18.00 2.38 -24.33
N ALA A 42 -18.63 3.33 -23.63
CA ALA A 42 -19.93 3.17 -23.01
C ALA A 42 -21.03 3.64 -23.99
N MET A 43 -22.04 2.81 -24.22
CA MET A 43 -23.21 3.18 -25.02
C MET A 43 -24.35 3.58 -24.08
N VAL A 44 -24.67 4.87 -24.06
CA VAL A 44 -25.69 5.47 -23.18
C VAL A 44 -27.01 5.56 -23.94
N GLY A 45 -28.06 4.90 -23.42
CA GLY A 45 -29.40 4.93 -24.00
C GLY A 45 -30.14 6.23 -23.70
N GLU A 46 -31.21 6.50 -24.46
CA GLU A 46 -32.07 7.69 -24.26
C GLU A 46 -33.03 7.55 -23.06
N THR A 47 -33.28 6.31 -22.63
CA THR A 47 -34.17 6.03 -21.50
C THR A 47 -33.46 6.32 -20.17
N PRO A 48 -34.00 7.19 -19.30
CA PRO A 48 -33.43 7.44 -17.98
C PRO A 48 -33.31 6.16 -17.15
N ALA A 49 -32.26 6.08 -16.32
CA ALA A 49 -32.07 4.98 -15.39
C ALA A 49 -33.24 4.90 -14.39
N SER A 50 -33.61 3.69 -13.99
CA SER A 50 -34.58 3.45 -12.93
C SER A 50 -33.98 2.48 -11.90
N PRO A 51 -33.72 2.94 -10.66
CA PRO A 51 -33.96 4.29 -10.13
C PRO A 51 -33.03 5.37 -10.73
N ASP A 52 -33.53 6.61 -10.81
CA ASP A 52 -32.75 7.79 -11.22
C ASP A 52 -32.05 8.41 -10.00
N TYR A 53 -30.73 8.59 -10.11
CA TYR A 53 -29.87 9.19 -9.07
C TYR A 53 -29.27 10.54 -9.48
N SER A 54 -29.69 11.11 -10.62
CA SER A 54 -29.13 12.35 -11.16
C SER A 54 -29.22 13.53 -10.19
N SER A 55 -30.30 13.63 -9.42
CA SER A 55 -30.54 14.72 -8.46
C SER A 55 -29.60 14.72 -7.25
N SER A 56 -29.08 13.55 -6.86
CA SER A 56 -28.16 13.40 -5.73
C SER A 56 -26.73 13.06 -6.15
N PHE A 57 -26.43 13.02 -7.45
CA PHE A 57 -25.11 12.65 -7.98
C PHE A 57 -23.98 13.57 -7.48
N SER A 58 -24.27 14.86 -7.32
CA SER A 58 -23.28 15.85 -6.84
C SER A 58 -23.09 15.83 -5.32
N GLU A 59 -23.86 15.03 -4.59
CA GLU A 59 -23.77 14.90 -3.15
C GLU A 59 -22.84 13.76 -2.79
N LEU A 60 -21.81 14.03 -1.96
CA LEU A 60 -20.92 12.99 -1.49
C LEU A 60 -21.68 12.03 -0.59
N LYS A 61 -21.85 10.79 -1.05
CA LYS A 61 -22.46 9.72 -0.26
C LYS A 61 -21.53 9.34 0.90
N THR A 62 -22.14 9.13 2.06
CA THR A 62 -21.45 8.57 3.22
C THR A 62 -22.02 7.19 3.52
N ASN A 63 -21.22 6.32 4.12
CA ASN A 63 -21.68 5.03 4.61
C ASN A 63 -21.80 5.11 6.14
N PRO A 64 -23.03 5.23 6.71
CA PRO A 64 -23.21 5.41 8.14
C PRO A 64 -22.64 4.25 8.97
N ALA A 65 -22.68 3.02 8.45
CA ALA A 65 -22.13 1.86 9.14
C ALA A 65 -20.60 1.95 9.25
N VAL A 66 -19.91 2.33 8.16
CA VAL A 66 -18.46 2.57 8.18
C VAL A 66 -18.13 3.75 9.09
N SER A 67 -18.87 4.86 9.00
CA SER A 67 -18.66 6.02 9.88
C SER A 67 -18.82 5.68 11.36
N ALA A 68 -19.82 4.86 11.71
CA ALA A 68 -20.05 4.40 13.08
C ALA A 68 -18.95 3.44 13.56
N ASP A 69 -18.52 2.50 12.71
CA ASP A 69 -17.40 1.58 13.01
C ASP A 69 -16.10 2.36 13.24
N LEU A 70 -15.81 3.37 12.40
CA LEU A 70 -14.62 4.21 12.56
C LEU A 70 -14.67 5.13 13.78
N ALA A 71 -15.86 5.43 14.32
CA ALA A 71 -16.01 6.38 15.43
C ALA A 71 -15.28 5.90 16.69
N SER A 72 -15.29 4.59 16.99
CA SER A 72 -14.60 4.02 18.15
C SER A 72 -13.07 4.11 18.06
N PHE A 73 -12.53 4.33 16.85
CA PHE A 73 -11.07 4.42 16.63
C PHE A 73 -10.55 5.86 16.62
N ARG A 74 -11.41 6.87 16.58
CA ARG A 74 -11.01 8.28 16.38
C ARG A 74 -10.06 8.81 17.46
N ASP A 75 -10.27 8.39 18.71
CA ASP A 75 -9.43 8.79 19.85
C ASP A 75 -7.97 8.32 19.71
N HIS A 76 -7.73 7.32 18.84
CA HIS A 76 -6.43 6.77 18.56
C HIS A 76 -5.70 7.45 17.39
N PHE A 77 -6.27 8.46 16.73
CA PHE A 77 -5.68 8.98 15.49
C PHE A 77 -4.46 9.86 15.76
N ASP A 78 -4.55 10.69 16.79
CA ASP A 78 -3.53 11.69 17.14
C ASP A 78 -2.45 11.19 18.10
N ARG A 79 -2.56 9.93 18.57
CA ARG A 79 -1.52 9.33 19.42
C ARG A 79 -0.21 9.14 18.65
N PRO A 80 0.94 9.14 19.36
CA PRO A 80 2.21 8.74 18.75
C PRO A 80 2.16 7.28 18.26
N PRO A 81 2.95 6.91 17.24
CA PRO A 81 3.06 5.52 16.82
C PRO A 81 3.58 4.62 17.96
N ASP A 82 3.01 3.44 18.09
CA ASP A 82 3.39 2.41 19.06
C ASP A 82 4.55 1.55 18.53
N LYS A 83 4.64 1.40 17.21
CA LYS A 83 5.66 0.61 16.51
C LYS A 83 6.25 1.39 15.33
N PHE A 84 7.52 1.16 15.05
CA PHE A 84 8.24 1.79 13.96
C PHE A 84 8.91 0.71 13.10
N LEU A 85 8.79 0.83 11.78
CA LEU A 85 9.49 -0.01 10.82
C LEU A 85 10.19 0.86 9.80
N THR A 86 11.41 0.47 9.44
CA THR A 86 12.13 1.00 8.29
C THR A 86 12.30 -0.10 7.25
N LEU A 87 11.88 0.18 6.02
CA LEU A 87 12.07 -0.70 4.88
C LEU A 87 13.45 -0.44 4.29
N SER A 88 14.21 -1.50 4.04
CA SER A 88 15.55 -1.41 3.49
C SER A 88 15.89 -2.62 2.62
N LEU A 89 17.08 -2.60 2.05
CA LEU A 89 17.62 -3.63 1.18
C LEU A 89 19.06 -3.93 1.59
N ARG A 90 19.38 -5.21 1.73
CA ARG A 90 20.74 -5.70 1.93
C ARG A 90 21.16 -6.55 0.75
N VAL A 91 22.29 -6.20 0.17
CA VAL A 91 22.88 -6.89 -0.97
C VAL A 91 24.19 -7.54 -0.55
N ARG A 92 24.44 -8.78 -1.01
CA ARG A 92 25.67 -9.54 -0.76
C ARG A 92 26.12 -10.23 -2.05
N ASN A 93 27.34 -9.92 -2.52
CA ASN A 93 27.99 -10.60 -3.66
C ASN A 93 27.10 -10.71 -4.91
N LEU A 94 26.37 -9.64 -5.25
CA LEU A 94 25.62 -9.59 -6.52
C LEU A 94 26.61 -9.58 -7.70
N PRO A 95 26.34 -10.37 -8.77
CA PRO A 95 27.08 -10.26 -10.01
C PRO A 95 27.08 -8.82 -10.54
N ILE A 96 28.24 -8.36 -11.04
CA ILE A 96 28.43 -7.01 -11.59
C ILE A 96 27.34 -6.61 -12.60
N PRO A 97 26.89 -7.47 -13.52
CA PRO A 97 25.81 -7.11 -14.45
C PRO A 97 24.50 -6.73 -13.75
N ILE A 98 24.18 -7.36 -12.61
CA ILE A 98 22.96 -7.06 -11.85
C ILE A 98 23.14 -5.77 -11.04
N MET A 99 24.32 -5.56 -10.46
CA MET A 99 24.59 -4.30 -9.77
C MET A 99 24.45 -3.10 -10.72
N LEU A 100 24.99 -3.22 -11.93
CA LEU A 100 24.85 -2.19 -12.96
C LEU A 100 23.40 -2.02 -13.42
N SER A 101 22.62 -3.11 -13.55
CA SER A 101 21.21 -2.98 -13.91
C SER A 101 20.40 -2.29 -12.82
N MET A 102 20.60 -2.66 -11.55
CA MET A 102 19.93 -2.03 -10.41
C MET A 102 20.31 -0.56 -10.28
N GLU A 103 21.60 -0.20 -10.44
CA GLU A 103 22.03 1.21 -10.44
C GLU A 103 21.39 2.01 -11.58
N ILE A 104 21.29 1.44 -12.78
CA ILE A 104 20.58 2.09 -13.90
C ILE A 104 19.10 2.25 -13.57
N ASP A 105 18.46 1.25 -12.98
CA ASP A 105 17.07 1.33 -12.55
C ASP A 105 16.87 2.39 -11.47
N THR A 106 17.83 2.58 -10.56
CA THR A 106 17.75 3.66 -9.56
C THR A 106 17.80 5.07 -10.15
N LEU A 107 18.24 5.23 -11.41
CA LEU A 107 18.11 6.51 -12.12
C LEU A 107 16.64 6.86 -12.40
N TYR A 108 15.74 5.87 -12.28
CA TYR A 108 14.33 5.99 -12.58
C TYR A 108 13.46 5.21 -11.57
N VAL A 109 12.83 5.89 -10.62
CA VAL A 109 11.87 5.25 -9.70
C VAL A 109 10.45 5.47 -10.24
N PRO A 110 9.84 4.51 -10.94
CA PRO A 110 8.45 4.66 -11.34
C PRO A 110 7.55 4.70 -10.08
N PRO A 111 6.42 5.44 -10.10
CA PRO A 111 5.53 5.52 -8.94
C PRO A 111 4.97 4.15 -8.48
N ILE A 112 4.87 3.21 -9.43
CA ILE A 112 4.38 1.84 -9.24
C ILE A 112 5.21 0.93 -10.16
N GLU A 113 6.26 0.32 -9.63
CA GLU A 113 7.17 -0.58 -10.33
C GLU A 113 6.62 -2.02 -10.39
N TRP A 114 6.02 -2.40 -11.52
CA TRP A 114 5.65 -3.80 -11.82
C TRP A 114 6.12 -4.30 -13.18
N ASN A 115 6.56 -3.42 -14.09
CA ASN A 115 6.57 -3.73 -15.54
C ASN A 115 7.91 -3.52 -16.28
N ASP A 116 8.99 -3.10 -15.62
CA ASP A 116 10.25 -2.75 -16.32
C ASP A 116 11.32 -3.86 -16.18
N ALA A 117 12.58 -3.54 -15.86
CA ALA A 117 13.72 -4.48 -15.91
C ALA A 117 13.67 -5.60 -14.85
N MET A 118 12.72 -5.54 -13.92
CA MET A 118 12.54 -6.43 -12.78
C MET A 118 12.53 -7.94 -13.11
N PRO A 119 11.87 -8.44 -14.17
CA PRO A 119 11.87 -9.87 -14.47
C PRO A 119 13.27 -10.43 -14.74
N MET A 120 14.13 -9.63 -15.40
CA MET A 120 15.52 -10.04 -15.67
C MET A 120 16.37 -10.03 -14.40
N MET A 121 16.19 -9.04 -13.53
CA MET A 121 16.92 -8.93 -12.26
C MET A 121 16.50 -10.02 -11.28
N ASN A 122 15.20 -10.34 -11.19
CA ASN A 122 14.67 -11.44 -10.39
C ASN A 122 15.19 -12.79 -10.88
N TRP A 123 15.36 -12.99 -12.20
CA TRP A 123 15.91 -14.23 -12.76
C TRP A 123 17.39 -14.44 -12.41
N LEU A 124 18.16 -13.35 -12.31
CA LEU A 124 19.61 -13.41 -12.15
C LEU A 124 20.05 -13.34 -10.67
N SER A 125 19.14 -13.01 -9.75
CA SER A 125 19.42 -12.90 -8.31
C SER A 125 18.75 -14.03 -7.52
N THR A 126 19.19 -14.23 -6.29
CA THR A 126 18.61 -15.21 -5.36
C THR A 126 18.45 -14.59 -3.98
N GLY A 127 17.58 -15.15 -3.13
CA GLY A 127 17.41 -14.72 -1.73
C GLY A 127 18.67 -14.89 -0.86
N ALA A 128 19.72 -15.54 -1.36
CA ALA A 128 21.03 -15.61 -0.69
C ALA A 128 21.90 -14.36 -0.95
N GLN A 129 21.59 -13.61 -2.02
CA GLN A 129 22.35 -12.44 -2.47
C GLN A 129 21.61 -11.13 -2.21
N VAL A 130 20.28 -11.19 -2.19
CA VAL A 130 19.40 -10.06 -1.94
C VAL A 130 18.51 -10.41 -0.75
N GLU A 131 18.52 -9.55 0.24
CA GLU A 131 17.69 -9.66 1.43
C GLU A 131 16.92 -8.36 1.61
N TRP A 132 15.61 -8.43 1.53
CA TRP A 132 14.73 -7.29 1.77
C TRP A 132 14.41 -7.24 3.27
N VAL A 133 14.52 -6.04 3.85
CA VAL A 133 14.61 -5.88 5.31
C VAL A 133 13.47 -5.01 5.83
N LEU A 134 12.71 -5.55 6.78
CA LEU A 134 11.93 -4.80 7.77
C LEU A 134 12.82 -4.64 9.01
N ARG A 135 13.15 -3.40 9.40
CA ARG A 135 13.93 -3.12 10.61
C ARG A 135 13.11 -2.35 11.62
N GLU A 136 13.10 -2.80 12.87
CA GLU A 136 12.61 -1.99 13.99
C GLU A 136 13.77 -1.13 14.51
N PRO A 137 13.73 0.21 14.35
CA PRO A 137 14.89 1.07 14.62
C PRO A 137 15.25 1.13 16.11
N ASP A 138 14.28 1.00 17.01
CA ASP A 138 14.49 1.12 18.45
C ASP A 138 15.22 -0.09 19.04
N THR A 139 14.95 -1.28 18.54
CA THR A 139 15.55 -2.55 19.02
C THR A 139 16.68 -3.04 18.12
N GLY A 140 16.72 -2.60 16.87
CA GLY A 140 17.64 -3.09 15.84
C GLY A 140 17.26 -4.46 15.27
N LEU A 141 16.16 -5.07 15.73
CA LEU A 141 15.67 -6.35 15.22
C LEU A 141 15.24 -6.22 13.76
N GLU A 142 15.37 -7.32 13.01
CA GLU A 142 15.09 -7.37 11.59
C GLU A 142 14.24 -8.58 11.22
N ASN A 143 13.33 -8.39 10.27
CA ASN A 143 12.55 -9.46 9.67
C ASN A 143 11.93 -10.40 10.73
N MET A 144 12.15 -11.71 10.63
CA MET A 144 11.58 -12.70 11.54
C MET A 144 12.17 -12.68 12.96
N ASP A 145 13.23 -11.92 13.21
CA ASP A 145 13.68 -11.64 14.58
C ASP A 145 12.74 -10.64 15.28
N ILE A 146 11.94 -9.89 14.52
CA ILE A 146 10.84 -9.07 15.04
C ILE A 146 9.64 -9.98 15.30
N HIS A 147 9.26 -10.08 16.57
CA HIS A 147 8.03 -10.74 16.98
C HIS A 147 7.25 -9.85 17.95
N TRP A 148 6.05 -9.43 17.56
CA TRP A 148 5.19 -8.62 18.42
C TRP A 148 4.14 -9.47 19.14
N ASP A 149 3.80 -9.07 20.37
CA ASP A 149 2.74 -9.70 21.16
C ASP A 149 1.63 -8.68 21.44
N PHE A 150 0.42 -9.01 21.03
CA PHE A 150 -0.79 -8.21 21.22
C PHE A 150 -1.90 -9.04 21.90
N GLN A 151 -2.93 -8.35 22.35
CA GLN A 151 -4.19 -8.93 22.81
C GLN A 151 -5.32 -8.55 21.85
N VAL A 152 -6.35 -9.40 21.79
CA VAL A 152 -7.57 -9.07 21.05
C VAL A 152 -8.16 -7.76 21.59
N GLY A 153 -8.41 -6.82 20.69
CA GLY A 153 -8.91 -5.47 21.00
C GLY A 153 -7.81 -4.42 21.12
N ASP A 154 -6.53 -4.80 21.06
CA ASP A 154 -5.47 -3.81 20.93
C ASP A 154 -5.62 -3.05 19.61
N VAL A 155 -5.61 -1.73 19.70
CA VAL A 155 -5.48 -0.87 18.52
C VAL A 155 -4.04 -0.40 18.50
N VAL A 156 -3.31 -0.63 17.41
CA VAL A 156 -1.86 -0.38 17.34
C VAL A 156 -1.55 0.56 16.19
N LYS A 157 -0.87 1.68 16.47
CA LYS A 157 -0.40 2.60 15.44
C LYS A 157 1.01 2.22 15.01
N VAL A 158 1.17 1.84 13.74
CA VAL A 158 2.46 1.41 13.17
C VAL A 158 2.92 2.45 12.16
N ARG A 159 4.09 3.05 12.38
CA ARG A 159 4.73 3.96 11.42
C ARG A 159 5.74 3.19 10.57
N ILE A 160 5.62 3.31 9.27
CA ILE A 160 6.51 2.64 8.31
C ILE A 160 7.19 3.70 7.46
N PHE A 161 8.52 3.68 7.41
CA PHE A 161 9.33 4.54 6.55
C PHE A 161 10.04 3.71 5.49
N ASN A 162 9.92 4.11 4.22
CA ASN A 162 10.63 3.46 3.12
C ASN A 162 11.92 4.23 2.78
N ASP A 163 13.08 3.67 3.12
CA ASP A 163 14.36 4.36 2.97
C ASP A 163 14.72 4.54 1.48
N PRO A 164 14.79 5.78 0.96
CA PRO A 164 15.11 6.02 -0.45
C PRO A 164 16.60 5.84 -0.76
N ARG A 165 17.45 5.59 0.24
CA ARG A 165 18.90 5.44 0.10
C ARG A 165 19.33 3.98 -0.09
N THR A 166 18.38 3.07 -0.25
CA THR A 166 18.67 1.67 -0.55
C THR A 166 19.33 1.52 -1.91
N PHE A 167 19.98 0.37 -2.12
CA PHE A 167 20.65 0.09 -3.39
C PHE A 167 19.68 -0.02 -4.59
N HIS A 168 18.40 -0.26 -4.32
CA HIS A 168 17.33 -0.26 -5.31
C HIS A 168 16.04 0.15 -4.61
N PRO A 169 15.72 1.47 -4.60
CA PRO A 169 14.58 2.00 -3.89
C PRO A 169 13.31 1.77 -4.70
N MET A 170 12.33 1.09 -4.10
CA MET A 170 11.06 0.77 -4.75
C MET A 170 9.90 0.82 -3.76
N GLN A 171 8.67 0.88 -4.27
CA GLN A 171 7.48 0.86 -3.42
C GLN A 171 7.19 -0.53 -2.86
N HIS A 172 6.71 -0.58 -1.62
CA HIS A 172 6.42 -1.84 -0.92
C HIS A 172 4.95 -1.93 -0.51
N PRO A 173 4.13 -2.82 -1.08
CA PRO A 173 2.79 -3.10 -0.56
C PRO A 173 2.91 -3.92 0.73
N ILE A 174 2.69 -3.31 1.89
CA ILE A 174 2.75 -4.00 3.18
C ILE A 174 1.38 -4.55 3.54
N HIS A 175 1.33 -5.85 3.82
CA HIS A 175 0.13 -6.60 4.17
C HIS A 175 0.21 -7.12 5.62
N PHE A 176 -0.88 -6.99 6.38
CA PHE A 176 -1.03 -7.57 7.72
C PHE A 176 -2.02 -8.73 7.67
N HIS A 177 -1.57 -9.94 8.03
CA HIS A 177 -2.43 -11.12 8.01
C HIS A 177 -3.48 -11.05 9.12
N GLY A 178 -4.69 -11.52 8.80
CA GLY A 178 -5.77 -11.70 9.78
C GLY A 178 -6.36 -10.41 10.35
N GLN A 179 -5.71 -9.26 10.16
CA GLN A 179 -6.11 -7.96 10.70
C GLN A 179 -6.56 -7.01 9.59
N ARG A 180 -7.20 -5.92 10.02
CA ARG A 180 -7.53 -4.76 9.18
C ARG A 180 -6.88 -3.52 9.77
N PHE A 181 -6.62 -2.52 8.93
CA PHE A 181 -6.06 -1.25 9.34
C PHE A 181 -6.59 -0.08 8.52
N LEU A 182 -6.39 1.11 9.06
CA LEU A 182 -6.59 2.38 8.37
C LEU A 182 -5.24 2.99 8.02
N VAL A 183 -5.12 3.57 6.81
CA VAL A 183 -4.01 4.46 6.48
C VAL A 183 -4.38 5.85 6.96
N LEU A 184 -3.78 6.30 8.06
CA LEU A 184 -4.13 7.57 8.71
C LEU A 184 -3.44 8.77 8.07
N GLU A 185 -2.16 8.60 7.72
CA GLU A 185 -1.31 9.70 7.29
C GLU A 185 -0.23 9.20 6.33
N THR A 186 0.14 10.02 5.36
CA THR A 186 1.32 9.82 4.50
C THR A 186 2.07 11.14 4.43
N ASP A 187 3.35 11.13 4.81
CA ASP A 187 4.24 12.31 4.78
C ASP A 187 3.66 13.54 5.51
N GLY A 188 3.00 13.33 6.65
CA GLY A 188 2.35 14.41 7.41
C GLY A 188 0.97 14.82 6.91
N LEU A 189 0.50 14.26 5.79
CA LEU A 189 -0.81 14.56 5.21
C LEU A 189 -1.84 13.53 5.66
N ARG A 190 -2.84 13.99 6.42
CA ARG A 190 -3.93 13.14 6.91
C ARG A 190 -4.81 12.65 5.76
N ASN A 191 -5.10 11.35 5.79
CA ASN A 191 -6.06 10.74 4.90
C ASN A 191 -7.50 11.13 5.30
N GLN A 192 -8.19 11.80 4.38
CA GLN A 192 -9.58 12.23 4.56
C GLN A 192 -10.60 11.15 4.17
N HIS A 193 -10.16 10.11 3.46
CA HIS A 193 -10.99 9.05 2.89
C HIS A 193 -10.61 7.70 3.49
N LEU A 194 -10.90 7.55 4.79
CA LEU A 194 -10.55 6.36 5.54
C LEU A 194 -11.42 5.17 5.12
N VAL A 195 -10.75 4.08 4.80
CA VAL A 195 -11.33 2.78 4.49
C VAL A 195 -10.52 1.70 5.18
N TRP A 196 -11.19 0.63 5.62
CA TRP A 196 -10.50 -0.54 6.13
C TRP A 196 -9.75 -1.25 5.02
N LYS A 197 -8.48 -1.55 5.27
CA LYS A 197 -7.55 -2.21 4.35
C LYS A 197 -6.82 -3.32 5.09
N ASP A 198 -6.28 -4.27 4.34
CA ASP A 198 -5.33 -5.26 4.84
C ASP A 198 -3.93 -5.08 4.23
N THR A 199 -3.84 -4.25 3.18
CA THR A 199 -2.63 -4.02 2.39
C THR A 199 -2.60 -2.57 1.91
N ALA A 200 -1.46 -1.91 2.00
CA ALA A 200 -1.26 -0.59 1.42
C ALA A 200 0.19 -0.41 0.94
N THR A 201 0.35 0.32 -0.15
CA THR A 201 1.67 0.63 -0.73
C THR A 201 2.35 1.72 0.09
N ILE A 202 3.62 1.50 0.41
CA ILE A 202 4.53 2.49 0.98
C ILE A 202 5.41 3.01 -0.17
N PRO A 203 5.20 4.25 -0.65
CA PRO A 203 6.02 4.83 -1.71
C PRO A 203 7.48 5.01 -1.26
N VAL A 204 8.39 5.14 -2.22
CA VAL A 204 9.81 5.43 -1.95
C VAL A 204 9.97 6.77 -1.25
N GLY A 205 10.73 6.80 -0.16
CA GLY A 205 10.99 8.03 0.59
C GLY A 205 9.85 8.49 1.49
N SER A 206 8.70 7.81 1.44
CA SER A 206 7.53 8.17 2.22
C SER A 206 7.50 7.51 3.60
N THR A 207 6.86 8.22 4.54
CA THR A 207 6.44 7.71 5.84
C THR A 207 4.93 7.56 5.85
N VAL A 208 4.44 6.39 6.26
CA VAL A 208 3.01 6.09 6.32
C VAL A 208 2.64 5.55 7.70
N ASP A 209 1.55 6.08 8.26
CA ASP A 209 1.00 5.63 9.55
C ASP A 209 -0.22 4.75 9.34
N PHE A 210 -0.14 3.51 9.82
CA PHE A 210 -1.25 2.59 9.89
C PHE A 210 -1.85 2.58 11.29
N LEU A 211 -3.17 2.44 11.38
CA LEU A 211 -3.88 2.12 12.62
C LEU A 211 -4.48 0.72 12.49
N VAL A 212 -3.84 -0.27 13.10
CA VAL A 212 -4.17 -1.68 13.01
C VAL A 212 -5.13 -2.06 14.13
N ASP A 213 -6.23 -2.71 13.77
CA ASP A 213 -7.23 -3.26 14.68
C ASP A 213 -6.91 -4.75 14.92
N MET A 214 -6.31 -5.08 16.06
CA MET A 214 -5.93 -6.45 16.45
C MET A 214 -7.17 -7.22 16.93
N SER A 215 -8.08 -7.50 16.01
CA SER A 215 -9.38 -8.11 16.30
C SER A 215 -9.40 -9.62 16.17
N ASN A 216 -8.44 -10.21 15.44
CA ASN A 216 -8.45 -11.63 15.09
C ASN A 216 -7.31 -12.39 15.79
N PRO A 217 -7.61 -13.28 16.77
CA PRO A 217 -6.59 -14.01 17.51
C PRO A 217 -5.85 -15.03 16.64
N GLY A 218 -4.56 -15.23 16.91
CA GLY A 218 -3.72 -16.18 16.19
C GLY A 218 -2.28 -15.70 16.06
N ASP A 219 -1.45 -16.56 15.47
CA ASP A 219 -0.10 -16.20 15.03
C ASP A 219 -0.15 -15.79 13.57
N TRP A 220 0.33 -14.60 13.29
CA TRP A 220 0.17 -13.91 12.02
C TRP A 220 1.50 -13.36 11.53
N MET A 221 1.54 -13.00 10.25
CA MET A 221 2.68 -12.32 9.64
C MET A 221 2.26 -10.95 9.11
N ALA A 222 3.20 -10.01 9.11
CA ALA A 222 3.13 -8.83 8.28
C ALA A 222 4.30 -8.84 7.30
N HIS A 223 4.06 -8.55 6.02
CA HIS A 223 5.10 -8.68 5.00
C HIS A 223 4.84 -7.80 3.77
N CYS A 224 5.88 -7.63 2.95
CA CYS A 224 5.73 -7.08 1.61
C CYS A 224 5.02 -8.08 0.69
N HIS A 225 4.01 -7.62 -0.05
CA HIS A 225 3.18 -8.46 -0.93
C HIS A 225 3.78 -8.65 -2.34
N ILE A 226 4.98 -8.12 -2.58
CA ILE A 226 5.80 -8.53 -3.73
C ILE A 226 6.45 -9.86 -3.36
N ALA A 227 6.13 -10.92 -4.11
CA ALA A 227 6.47 -12.30 -3.76
C ALA A 227 7.98 -12.51 -3.61
N GLU A 228 8.77 -11.86 -4.47
CA GLU A 228 10.22 -11.92 -4.47
C GLU A 228 10.79 -11.29 -3.19
N HIS A 229 10.21 -10.18 -2.71
CA HIS A 229 10.64 -9.52 -1.48
C HIS A 229 10.30 -10.36 -0.25
N LEU A 230 9.10 -10.94 -0.22
CA LEU A 230 8.70 -11.90 0.82
C LEU A 230 9.65 -13.09 0.85
N SER A 231 9.89 -13.72 -0.31
CA SER A 231 10.76 -14.90 -0.41
C SER A 231 12.22 -14.60 -0.05
N SER A 232 12.62 -13.33 -0.15
CA SER A 232 13.94 -12.81 0.19
C SER A 232 13.96 -12.10 1.56
N GLY A 233 12.96 -12.36 2.42
CA GLY A 233 13.03 -12.08 3.85
C GLY A 233 12.12 -10.97 4.40
N MET A 234 11.43 -10.18 3.57
CA MET A 234 10.69 -8.98 4.04
C MET A 234 9.37 -9.31 4.74
N MET A 235 9.47 -9.91 5.92
CA MET A 235 8.37 -10.38 6.75
C MET A 235 8.74 -10.32 8.23
N LEU A 236 7.75 -10.12 9.09
CA LEU A 236 7.84 -10.22 10.54
C LEU A 236 6.69 -11.06 11.09
N GLY A 237 6.85 -11.58 12.31
CA GLY A 237 5.80 -12.31 13.03
C GLY A 237 5.10 -11.46 14.08
N PHE A 238 3.85 -11.80 14.38
CA PHE A 238 3.17 -11.30 15.57
C PHE A 238 2.07 -12.25 16.06
N SER A 239 1.82 -12.25 17.36
CA SER A 239 0.73 -13.01 17.98
C SER A 239 -0.34 -12.08 18.51
N VAL A 240 -1.61 -12.45 18.30
CA VAL A 240 -2.78 -11.81 18.92
C VAL A 240 -3.42 -12.81 19.87
N LYS A 241 -3.26 -12.59 21.18
CA LYS A 241 -3.75 -13.50 22.22
C LYS A 241 -5.24 -13.27 22.48
N PRO A 242 -6.05 -14.34 22.56
CA PRO A 242 -7.46 -14.21 22.92
C PRO A 242 -7.61 -13.63 24.33
N PRO A 243 -8.75 -13.00 24.64
CA PRO A 243 -9.00 -12.50 25.98
C PRO A 243 -8.99 -13.67 26.98
N PRO A 244 -8.55 -13.44 28.23
CA PRO A 244 -8.55 -14.47 29.25
C PRO A 244 -9.96 -15.04 29.45
N ILE A 245 -10.09 -16.36 29.36
CA ILE A 245 -11.35 -17.04 29.69
C ILE A 245 -11.46 -17.06 31.22
N TYR A 246 -12.17 -16.09 31.80
CA TYR A 246 -12.58 -16.20 33.19
C TYR A 246 -13.63 -17.32 33.28
N ARG A 247 -13.26 -18.43 33.93
CA ARG A 247 -14.17 -19.52 34.30
C ARG A 247 -14.74 -19.29 35.69
#